data_AF-A0AAD3MYX8-F1
#
_entry.id   AF-A0AAD3MYX8-F1
#
_cell.length_a   1.000
_cell.length_b   1.000
_cell.length_c   1.000
_cell.angle_alpha   90.00
_cell.angle_beta   90.00
_cell.angle_gamma   90.00
#
_symmetry.space_group_name_H-M   'P 1'
#
loop_
_entity.id
_entity.type
_entity.pdbx_description
1 polymer ?
#
loop_
_entity_poly.entity_id
_entity_poly.type
_entity_poly.pdbx_seq_one_letter_code
_entity_poly.pdbx_strand_id
1 'polypeptide(L)'
;MTVSGDESATVNGDMFQESNGPTDNYAAIAQVDIQRQEPESLRKWREEQKTRLEALDSASKAAEAEWREKAKKELEDWHVHQNEQMEKNKANNRLCPSLARIADKAFYKQPNSDVIGFVASEEAFLAETDGDSPGSEWERVARLCDFNPKTNKQAKDVSRMRSVLISLKQTPLVR
;
A
#
# COMPACT_ATOMS: atom_id res chain seq x y z
N MET A 1 112.66 -0.51 -38.86
CA MET A 1 112.41 0.77 -38.17
C MET A 1 111.12 1.34 -38.75
N THR A 2 110.23 1.79 -37.88
CA THR A 2 108.83 2.19 -38.09
C THR A 2 108.66 3.53 -38.83
N VAL A 3 107.38 3.84 -39.12
CA VAL A 3 106.71 5.16 -39.39
C VAL A 3 106.53 5.45 -40.89
N SER A 4 105.35 5.60 -41.52
CA SER A 4 103.96 6.08 -41.24
C SER A 4 103.68 7.39 -42.00
N GLY A 5 102.47 7.52 -42.59
CA GLY A 5 101.85 8.76 -43.11
C GLY A 5 101.75 8.78 -44.65
N ASP A 6 100.63 8.40 -45.28
CA ASP A 6 99.35 9.12 -45.46
C ASP A 6 99.41 10.23 -46.53
N GLU A 7 98.64 10.06 -47.62
CA GLU A 7 97.58 11.00 -48.05
C GLU A 7 96.93 10.56 -49.38
N SER A 8 95.63 10.80 -49.45
CA SER A 8 94.68 10.34 -50.47
C SER A 8 94.66 11.21 -51.74
N ALA A 9 94.24 10.64 -52.88
CA ALA A 9 93.16 11.18 -53.73
C ALA A 9 92.93 10.32 -54.98
N THR A 10 91.84 9.55 -54.94
CA THR A 10 90.79 9.37 -55.98
C THR A 10 91.15 9.46 -57.47
N VAL A 11 90.73 8.45 -58.25
CA VAL A 11 89.57 8.55 -59.19
C VAL A 11 89.39 7.28 -60.05
N ASN A 12 88.15 6.78 -60.04
CA ASN A 12 87.44 5.93 -61.01
C ASN A 12 87.66 4.41 -61.11
N GLY A 13 86.57 3.70 -60.78
CA GLY A 13 86.14 2.45 -61.42
C GLY A 13 86.15 1.22 -60.51
N ASP A 14 84.98 0.74 -60.06
CA ASP A 14 84.34 -0.46 -60.63
C ASP A 14 83.04 -0.82 -59.88
N MET A 15 82.19 -1.57 -60.56
CA MET A 15 80.85 -2.00 -60.22
C MET A 15 80.65 -2.57 -58.82
N PHE A 16 79.61 -2.09 -58.12
CA PHE A 16 78.88 -2.91 -57.16
C PHE A 16 77.43 -3.05 -57.61
N GLN A 17 77.16 -4.18 -58.24
CA GLN A 17 75.84 -4.68 -58.56
C GLN A 17 75.34 -5.42 -57.31
N GLU A 18 74.64 -4.72 -56.41
CA GLU A 18 73.89 -5.36 -55.33
C GLU A 18 72.39 -5.05 -55.49
N SER A 19 71.71 -6.08 -55.96
CA SER A 19 70.27 -6.30 -55.86
C SER A 19 69.70 -5.79 -54.54
N ASN A 20 68.68 -4.93 -54.62
CA ASN A 20 67.53 -5.01 -53.71
C ASN A 20 66.29 -4.54 -54.47
N GLY A 21 65.26 -5.39 -54.49
CA GLY A 21 63.99 -5.21 -55.21
C GLY A 21 63.22 -3.95 -54.78
N PRO A 22 61.93 -3.81 -55.17
CA PRO A 22 61.14 -2.60 -54.91
C PRO A 22 61.41 -2.08 -53.50
N THR A 23 62.11 -0.95 -53.42
CA THR A 23 62.55 -0.39 -52.15
C THR A 23 61.36 -0.32 -51.23
N ASP A 24 61.62 -0.81 -50.03
CA ASP A 24 60.77 -1.14 -48.92
C ASP A 24 59.96 0.04 -48.35
N ASN A 25 59.50 0.95 -49.20
CA ASN A 25 58.65 2.08 -48.82
C ASN A 25 57.28 1.56 -48.34
N TYR A 26 56.76 0.50 -48.98
CA TYR A 26 55.50 -0.10 -48.54
C TYR A 26 55.66 -0.83 -47.20
N ALA A 27 56.75 -1.58 -46.96
CA ALA A 27 56.93 -2.20 -45.65
C ALA A 27 57.45 -1.23 -44.58
N ALA A 28 58.13 -0.13 -44.94
CA ALA A 28 58.42 0.95 -44.00
C ALA A 28 57.14 1.68 -43.56
N ILE A 29 56.21 1.96 -44.49
CA ILE A 29 54.88 2.49 -44.17
C ILE A 29 54.08 1.46 -43.35
N ALA A 30 54.12 0.17 -43.73
CA ALA A 30 53.46 -0.88 -42.98
C ALA A 30 54.06 -1.06 -41.57
N GLN A 31 55.37 -0.94 -41.38
CA GLN A 31 56.02 -0.99 -40.07
C GLN A 31 55.66 0.22 -39.21
N VAL A 32 55.58 1.41 -39.80
CA VAL A 32 55.07 2.61 -39.11
C VAL A 32 53.59 2.46 -38.77
N ASP A 33 52.77 1.84 -39.63
CA ASP A 33 51.38 1.51 -39.33
C ASP A 33 51.24 0.41 -38.28
N ILE A 34 52.13 -0.58 -38.25
CA ILE A 34 52.23 -1.60 -37.19
C ILE A 34 52.63 -0.96 -35.86
N GLN A 35 53.52 0.04 -35.87
CA GLN A 35 53.89 0.82 -34.69
C GLN A 35 52.80 1.83 -34.29
N ARG A 36 51.99 2.32 -35.23
CA ARG A 36 50.81 3.17 -35.01
C ARG A 36 49.56 2.37 -34.63
N GLN A 37 49.55 1.06 -34.81
CA GLN A 37 48.46 0.23 -34.31
C GLN A 37 48.32 0.50 -32.81
N GLU A 38 47.08 0.79 -32.40
CA GLU A 38 46.80 1.00 -30.99
C GLU A 38 47.36 -0.21 -30.20
N PRO A 39 48.14 0.03 -29.13
CA PRO A 39 48.63 -1.06 -28.30
C PRO A 39 47.46 -1.93 -27.86
N GLU A 40 47.60 -3.25 -27.92
CA GLU A 40 46.55 -4.19 -27.53
C GLU A 40 46.02 -3.95 -26.10
N SER A 41 46.86 -3.41 -25.21
CA SER A 41 46.45 -2.97 -23.88
C SER A 41 45.47 -1.80 -23.89
N LEU A 42 45.64 -0.84 -24.81
CA LEU A 42 44.75 0.30 -24.99
C LEU A 42 43.43 -0.13 -25.61
N ARG A 43 43.46 -1.06 -26.58
CA ARG A 43 42.26 -1.65 -27.18
C ARG A 43 41.42 -2.37 -26.14
N LYS A 44 42.03 -3.26 -25.36
CA LYS A 44 41.37 -3.95 -24.23
C LYS A 44 40.80 -2.96 -23.22
N TRP A 45 41.54 -1.91 -22.88
CA TRP A 45 41.06 -0.89 -21.94
C TRP A 45 39.84 -0.14 -22.49
N ARG A 46 39.82 0.24 -23.78
CA ARG A 46 38.66 0.88 -24.43
C ARG A 46 37.45 -0.05 -24.42
N GLU A 47 37.65 -1.32 -24.75
CA GLU A 47 36.59 -2.34 -24.75
C GLU A 47 36.03 -2.55 -23.34
N GLU A 48 36.89 -2.65 -22.32
CA GLU A 48 36.50 -2.77 -20.90
C GLU A 48 35.74 -1.53 -20.41
N GLN A 49 36.21 -0.32 -20.72
CA GLN A 49 35.51 0.92 -20.35
C GLN A 49 34.16 1.05 -21.04
N LYS A 50 34.11 0.75 -22.34
CA LYS A 50 32.86 0.75 -23.10
C LYS A 50 31.85 -0.23 -22.49
N THR A 51 32.30 -1.45 -22.20
CA THR A 51 31.46 -2.48 -21.57
C THR A 51 30.99 -2.06 -20.18
N ARG A 52 31.87 -1.44 -19.37
CA ARG A 52 31.50 -0.94 -18.04
C ARG A 52 30.46 0.19 -18.10
N LEU A 53 30.60 1.11 -19.04
CA LEU A 53 29.62 2.19 -19.27
C LEU A 53 28.27 1.60 -19.70
N GLU A 54 28.27 0.66 -20.64
CA GLU A 54 27.04 -0.01 -21.09
C GLU A 54 26.34 -0.78 -19.96
N ALA A 55 27.11 -1.42 -19.07
CA ALA A 55 26.58 -2.07 -17.87
C ALA A 55 25.96 -1.07 -16.88
N LEU A 56 26.59 0.08 -16.66
CA LEU A 56 26.06 1.16 -15.81
C LEU A 56 24.76 1.75 -16.38
N ASP A 57 24.73 2.04 -17.69
CA ASP A 57 23.53 2.54 -18.37
C ASP A 57 22.38 1.52 -18.30
N SER A 58 22.70 0.24 -18.49
CA SER A 58 21.72 -0.84 -18.38
C SER A 58 21.19 -1.00 -16.96
N ALA A 59 22.05 -0.93 -15.94
CA ALA A 59 21.65 -0.98 -14.54
C ALA A 59 20.78 0.23 -14.16
N SER A 60 21.12 1.43 -14.63
CA SER A 60 20.32 2.63 -14.41
C SER A 60 18.92 2.50 -15.02
N LYS A 61 18.82 2.01 -16.26
CA LYS A 61 17.53 1.77 -16.93
C LYS A 61 16.70 0.70 -16.22
N ALA A 62 17.35 -0.36 -15.74
CA ALA A 62 16.68 -1.42 -14.99
C ALA A 62 16.11 -0.90 -13.66
N ALA A 63 16.89 -0.14 -12.89
CA ALA A 63 16.45 0.47 -11.64
C ALA A 63 15.30 1.45 -11.86
N GLU A 64 15.37 2.28 -12.90
CA GLU A 64 14.28 3.20 -13.25
C GLU A 64 13.00 2.45 -13.63
N ALA A 65 13.11 1.34 -14.37
CA ALA A 65 11.99 0.48 -14.69
C ALA A 65 11.38 -0.16 -13.44
N GLU A 66 12.20 -0.68 -12.54
CA GLU A 66 11.75 -1.26 -11.28
C GLU A 66 11.01 -0.23 -10.42
N TRP A 67 11.55 0.98 -10.30
CA TRP A 67 10.90 2.05 -9.54
C TRP A 67 9.59 2.52 -10.18
N ARG A 68 9.52 2.58 -11.51
CA ARG A 68 8.25 2.86 -12.21
C ARG A 68 7.21 1.79 -11.96
N GLU A 69 7.57 0.52 -12.08
CA GLU A 69 6.65 -0.59 -11.82
C GLU A 69 6.20 -0.62 -10.35
N LYS A 70 7.11 -0.36 -9.41
CA LYS A 70 6.79 -0.27 -7.99
C LYS A 70 5.81 0.87 -7.69
N ALA A 71 6.05 2.06 -8.24
CA ALA A 71 5.15 3.20 -8.06
C ALA A 71 3.77 2.95 -8.69
N LYS A 72 3.73 2.32 -9.87
CA LYS A 72 2.48 1.93 -10.52
C LYS A 72 1.70 0.92 -9.70
N LYS A 73 2.37 -0.12 -9.19
CA LYS A 73 1.77 -1.14 -8.33
C LYS A 73 1.20 -0.52 -7.05
N GLU A 74 1.94 0.36 -6.38
CA GLU A 74 1.48 1.01 -5.16
C GLU A 74 0.21 1.85 -5.40
N LEU A 75 0.12 2.51 -6.54
CA LEU A 75 -1.07 3.26 -6.94
C LEU A 75 -2.26 2.34 -7.23
N GLU A 76 -2.04 1.21 -7.92
CA GLU A 76 -3.07 0.19 -8.15
C GLU A 76 -3.57 -0.42 -6.84
N ASP A 77 -2.66 -0.79 -5.93
CA ASP A 77 -2.98 -1.33 -4.60
C ASP A 77 -3.79 -0.31 -3.78
N TRP A 78 -3.47 0.98 -3.86
CA TRP A 78 -4.24 2.04 -3.21
C TRP A 78 -5.67 2.12 -3.75
N HIS A 79 -5.85 2.06 -5.08
CA HIS A 79 -7.19 2.09 -5.69
C HIS A 79 -8.02 0.86 -5.30
N VAL A 80 -7.42 -0.33 -5.28
CA VAL A 80 -8.10 -1.56 -4.83
C VAL A 80 -8.52 -1.42 -3.38
N HIS A 81 -7.62 -0.99 -2.50
CA HIS A 81 -7.93 -0.81 -1.08
C HIS A 81 -9.06 0.20 -0.85
N GLN A 82 -9.02 1.34 -1.53
CA GLN A 82 -10.09 2.35 -1.46
C GLN A 82 -11.43 1.77 -1.91
N ASN A 83 -11.44 1.05 -3.04
CA ASN A 83 -12.67 0.45 -3.56
C ASN A 83 -13.23 -0.61 -2.60
N GLU A 84 -12.38 -1.47 -2.04
CA GLU A 84 -12.79 -2.46 -1.04
C GLU A 84 -13.38 -1.82 0.21
N GLN A 85 -12.75 -0.76 0.74
CA GLN A 85 -13.27 -0.03 1.89
C GLN A 85 -14.63 0.60 1.59
N MET A 86 -14.76 1.21 0.41
CA MET A 86 -16.03 1.79 -0.03
C MET A 86 -17.12 0.73 -0.18
N GLU A 87 -16.82 -0.44 -0.75
CA GLU A 87 -17.77 -1.54 -0.88
C GLU A 87 -18.12 -2.17 0.47
N LYS A 88 -17.17 -2.31 1.41
CA LYS A 88 -17.46 -2.73 2.79
C LYS A 88 -18.40 -1.76 3.49
N ASN A 89 -18.17 -0.45 3.34
CA ASN A 89 -19.04 0.57 3.92
C ASN A 89 -20.45 0.56 3.29
N LYS A 90 -20.54 0.45 1.96
CA LYS A 90 -21.83 0.28 1.27
C LYS A 90 -22.51 -1.02 1.70
N ALA A 91 -21.78 -2.11 1.83
CA ALA A 91 -22.30 -3.40 2.26
C ALA A 91 -22.82 -3.31 3.69
N ASN A 92 -22.10 -2.73 4.64
CA ASN A 92 -22.57 -2.52 6.01
C ASN A 92 -23.82 -1.62 6.05
N ASN A 93 -23.83 -0.53 5.28
CA ASN A 93 -24.97 0.38 5.17
C ASN A 93 -26.14 -0.19 4.37
N ARG A 94 -25.95 -1.22 3.55
CA ARG A 94 -27.03 -1.95 2.86
C ARG A 94 -27.51 -3.14 3.67
N LEU A 95 -26.59 -3.86 4.32
CA LEU A 95 -26.83 -4.96 5.24
C LEU A 95 -27.59 -4.47 6.45
N CYS A 96 -27.27 -3.34 7.06
CA CYS A 96 -28.02 -2.87 8.24
C CYS A 96 -29.52 -2.64 7.92
N PRO A 97 -29.90 -1.89 6.87
CA PRO A 97 -31.30 -1.74 6.46
C PRO A 97 -31.89 -2.99 5.82
N SER A 98 -31.12 -3.81 5.09
CA SER A 98 -31.63 -5.05 4.50
C SER A 98 -31.82 -6.13 5.54
N LEU A 99 -30.95 -6.26 6.54
CA LEU A 99 -31.08 -7.14 7.69
C LEU A 99 -32.26 -6.70 8.56
N ALA A 100 -32.44 -5.39 8.78
CA ALA A 100 -33.66 -4.87 9.43
C ALA A 100 -34.91 -5.22 8.62
N ARG A 101 -34.89 -5.04 7.30
CA ARG A 101 -36.02 -5.43 6.43
C ARG A 101 -36.21 -6.94 6.32
N ILE A 102 -35.15 -7.74 6.36
CA ILE A 102 -35.21 -9.19 6.30
C ILE A 102 -35.72 -9.71 7.65
N ALA A 103 -35.33 -9.12 8.78
CA ALA A 103 -35.91 -9.41 10.08
C ALA A 103 -37.41 -9.14 10.07
N ASP A 104 -37.85 -7.96 9.61
CA ASP A 104 -39.28 -7.65 9.43
C ASP A 104 -39.96 -8.66 8.48
N LYS A 105 -39.38 -8.91 7.31
CA LYS A 105 -40.05 -9.73 6.27
C LYS A 105 -40.01 -11.23 6.58
N ALA A 106 -39.02 -11.71 7.33
CA ALA A 106 -38.94 -13.07 7.84
C ALA A 106 -39.98 -13.28 8.96
N PHE A 107 -40.15 -12.29 9.83
CA PHE A 107 -41.26 -12.25 10.80
C PHE A 107 -42.62 -12.37 10.10
N TYR A 108 -42.83 -11.64 8.99
CA TYR A 108 -44.10 -11.67 8.25
C TYR A 108 -44.30 -12.85 7.26
N LYS A 109 -43.37 -13.81 7.14
CA LYS A 109 -43.44 -14.93 6.17
C LYS A 109 -43.54 -16.33 6.78
N GLN A 110 -43.41 -16.48 8.09
CA GLN A 110 -43.63 -17.77 8.73
C GLN A 110 -45.09 -18.20 8.53
N PRO A 111 -45.40 -19.51 8.40
CA PRO A 111 -46.79 -19.94 8.44
C PRO A 111 -47.33 -19.44 9.78
N ASN A 112 -48.46 -18.75 9.73
CA ASN A 112 -49.06 -18.04 10.85
C ASN A 112 -48.47 -16.64 11.11
N SER A 113 -47.80 -15.97 10.17
CA SER A 113 -47.26 -14.62 10.40
C SER A 113 -48.30 -13.56 10.78
N ASP A 114 -49.53 -13.68 10.28
CA ASP A 114 -50.67 -12.84 10.71
C ASP A 114 -51.14 -13.19 12.13
N VAL A 115 -50.89 -14.43 12.55
CA VAL A 115 -51.03 -14.85 13.95
C VAL A 115 -49.83 -14.35 14.74
N ILE A 116 -48.59 -14.35 14.24
CA ILE A 116 -47.35 -13.89 14.91
C ILE A 116 -47.24 -12.36 15.01
N GLY A 117 -47.87 -11.59 14.12
CA GLY A 117 -48.10 -10.15 14.34
C GLY A 117 -48.97 -9.89 15.58
N PHE A 118 -49.82 -10.87 15.92
CA PHE A 118 -50.65 -10.91 17.11
C PHE A 118 -50.07 -11.82 18.23
N VAL A 119 -49.15 -12.76 17.92
CA VAL A 119 -48.70 -13.90 18.74
C VAL A 119 -47.19 -14.01 18.87
N ALA A 120 -46.34 -13.29 18.15
CA ALA A 120 -45.01 -12.93 18.69
C ALA A 120 -45.11 -11.64 19.50
N SER A 121 -46.07 -10.77 19.20
CA SER A 121 -46.49 -9.72 20.13
C SER A 121 -47.36 -10.24 21.28
N GLU A 122 -47.80 -11.50 21.27
CA GLU A 122 -48.43 -12.18 22.42
C GLU A 122 -47.58 -13.31 22.99
N GLU A 123 -46.66 -13.99 22.29
CA GLU A 123 -45.77 -15.08 22.79
C GLU A 123 -44.34 -14.60 23.09
N ALA A 124 -43.84 -13.52 22.47
CA ALA A 124 -42.66 -12.82 22.98
C ALA A 124 -43.07 -11.77 24.03
N PHE A 125 -44.28 -11.21 23.91
CA PHE A 125 -44.92 -10.53 25.02
C PHE A 125 -45.25 -11.52 26.12
N LEU A 126 -45.84 -12.70 25.90
CA LEU A 126 -45.97 -13.77 26.88
C LEU A 126 -44.63 -14.43 27.19
N ALA A 127 -43.52 -14.34 26.48
CA ALA A 127 -42.23 -14.82 27.02
C ALA A 127 -41.59 -13.76 27.94
N GLU A 128 -41.81 -12.48 27.67
CA GLU A 128 -41.56 -11.39 28.63
C GLU A 128 -42.62 -11.30 29.74
N THR A 129 -43.82 -11.85 29.54
CA THR A 129 -45.00 -11.81 30.43
C THR A 129 -45.27 -13.15 31.10
N ASP A 130 -44.72 -14.29 30.64
CA ASP A 130 -44.61 -15.63 31.28
C ASP A 130 -43.35 -15.69 32.14
N GLY A 131 -42.63 -14.57 32.19
CA GLY A 131 -42.08 -14.12 33.44
C GLY A 131 -43.15 -13.83 34.51
N ASP A 132 -44.46 -13.97 34.32
CA ASP A 132 -45.50 -13.86 35.37
C ASP A 132 -45.42 -14.96 36.44
N SER A 133 -44.23 -15.56 36.60
CA SER A 133 -43.82 -15.97 37.92
C SER A 133 -43.95 -14.76 38.86
N PRO A 134 -44.72 -14.86 39.96
CA PRO A 134 -44.85 -13.77 40.92
C PRO A 134 -43.46 -13.29 41.35
N GLY A 135 -43.07 -12.07 40.97
CA GLY A 135 -41.76 -11.47 41.29
C GLY A 135 -40.95 -10.88 40.12
N SER A 136 -41.26 -11.13 38.85
CA SER A 136 -40.51 -10.56 37.69
C SER A 136 -40.92 -9.13 37.29
N GLU A 137 -42.06 -8.66 37.80
CA GLU A 137 -42.70 -7.42 37.38
C GLU A 137 -41.76 -6.21 37.59
N TRP A 138 -41.01 -6.22 38.69
CA TRP A 138 -40.03 -5.19 38.99
C TRP A 138 -38.79 -5.23 38.10
N GLU A 139 -38.42 -6.39 37.57
CA GLU A 139 -37.28 -6.54 36.68
C GLU A 139 -37.58 -5.95 35.30
N ARG A 140 -38.81 -6.11 34.82
CA ARG A 140 -39.31 -5.44 33.61
C ARG A 140 -39.29 -3.92 33.76
N VAL A 141 -39.84 -3.42 34.86
CA VAL A 141 -39.82 -1.98 35.19
C VAL A 141 -38.39 -1.44 35.23
N ALA A 142 -37.45 -2.20 35.80
CA ALA A 142 -36.05 -1.78 35.91
C ALA A 142 -35.32 -1.68 34.57
N ARG A 143 -35.66 -2.51 33.57
CA ARG A 143 -35.06 -2.44 32.22
C ARG A 143 -35.56 -1.24 31.42
N LEU A 144 -36.80 -0.82 31.65
CA LEU A 144 -37.44 0.31 31.00
C LEU A 144 -37.07 1.65 31.64
N CYS A 145 -36.82 1.67 32.95
CA CYS A 145 -36.42 2.86 33.66
C CYS A 145 -34.90 3.05 33.65
N ASP A 146 -34.43 4.09 32.97
CA ASP A 146 -33.04 4.50 33.03
C ASP A 146 -32.71 5.16 34.39
N PHE A 147 -32.18 4.34 35.31
CA PHE A 147 -31.72 4.80 36.62
C PHE A 147 -30.31 5.42 36.59
N ASN A 148 -29.70 5.57 35.42
CA ASN A 148 -28.36 6.14 35.34
C ASN A 148 -28.38 7.62 35.79
N PRO A 149 -27.70 7.97 36.89
CA PRO A 149 -27.69 9.34 37.41
C PRO A 149 -27.00 10.32 36.47
N LYS A 150 -26.30 9.84 35.42
CA LYS A 150 -25.62 10.68 34.42
C LYS A 150 -26.54 11.07 33.25
N THR A 151 -27.53 10.24 32.91
CA THR A 151 -28.51 10.51 31.85
C THR A 151 -29.73 11.24 32.39
N ASN A 152 -30.10 10.99 33.65
CA ASN A 152 -31.23 11.66 34.31
C ASN A 152 -30.81 13.02 34.91
N LYS A 153 -30.70 14.03 34.04
CA LYS A 153 -30.31 15.42 34.39
C LYS A 153 -31.49 16.31 34.81
N GLN A 154 -32.70 15.76 34.92
CA GLN A 154 -33.89 16.55 35.20
C GLN A 154 -34.02 16.82 36.72
N ALA A 155 -34.33 18.06 37.08
CA ALA A 155 -34.64 18.41 38.48
C ALA A 155 -35.88 17.61 38.93
N LYS A 156 -35.79 16.95 40.10
CA LYS A 156 -36.90 16.14 40.63
C LYS A 156 -38.08 17.06 41.00
N ASP A 157 -39.24 16.84 40.37
CA ASP A 157 -40.47 17.55 40.71
C ASP A 157 -41.03 17.04 42.06
N VAL A 158 -41.09 17.94 43.04
CA VAL A 158 -41.62 17.66 44.39
C VAL A 158 -43.01 18.28 44.62
N SER A 159 -43.67 18.79 43.57
CA SER A 159 -44.95 19.51 43.68
C SER A 159 -46.04 18.65 44.31
N ARG A 160 -46.13 17.37 43.95
CA ARG A 160 -47.10 16.43 44.54
C ARG A 160 -46.86 16.20 46.03
N MET A 161 -45.60 16.01 46.44
CA MET A 161 -45.22 15.84 47.85
C MET A 161 -45.54 17.10 48.65
N ARG A 162 -45.19 18.27 48.12
CA ARG A 162 -45.49 19.56 48.75
C ARG A 162 -47.01 19.74 48.92
N SER A 163 -47.81 19.40 47.91
CA SER A 163 -49.27 19.50 47.97
C SER A 163 -49.88 18.63 49.09
N VAL A 164 -49.45 17.37 49.20
CA VAL A 164 -49.94 16.46 50.26
C VAL A 164 -49.56 16.96 51.65
N LEU A 165 -48.31 17.41 51.85
CA LEU A 165 -47.85 17.96 53.12
C LEU A 165 -48.64 19.20 53.53
N ILE A 166 -48.98 20.06 52.57
CA ILE A 166 -49.82 21.24 52.81
C ILE A 166 -51.23 20.82 53.21
N SER A 167 -51.83 19.87 52.50
CA SER A 167 -53.18 19.35 52.79
C SER A 167 -53.27 18.77 54.21
N LEU A 168 -52.29 17.95 54.61
CA LEU A 168 -52.22 17.37 55.96
C LEU A 168 -51.97 18.43 57.05
N LYS A 169 -51.27 19.52 56.72
CA LYS A 169 -51.09 20.66 57.64
C LYS A 169 -52.40 21.44 57.83
N GLN A 170 -53.22 21.54 56.78
CA GLN A 170 -54.49 22.27 56.80
C GLN A 170 -55.63 21.45 57.40
N THR A 171 -55.62 20.13 57.20
CA THR A 171 -56.67 19.22 57.67
C THR A 171 -56.03 18.15 58.54
N PRO A 172 -55.89 18.38 59.86
CA PRO A 172 -55.32 17.38 60.75
C PRO A 172 -56.19 16.13 60.75
N LEU A 173 -55.55 14.96 60.69
CA LEU A 173 -56.24 13.68 60.71
C LEU A 173 -57.04 13.56 62.01
N VAL A 174 -58.36 13.42 61.87
CA VAL A 174 -59.25 13.14 63.00
C VAL A 174 -58.85 11.76 63.55
N ARG A 175 -58.52 11.70 64.84
CA ARG A 175 -58.15 10.46 65.54
C ARG A 175 -59.37 9.59 65.80
#